data_AF-A0A7J3M0D8-F1
#
_entry.id   AF-A0A7J3M0D8-F1
#
_cell.length_a   1.000
_cell.length_b   1.000
_cell.length_c   1.000
_cell.angle_alpha   90.00
_cell.angle_beta   90.00
_cell.angle_gamma   90.00
#
_symmetry.space_group_name_H-M   'P 1'
#
loop_
_entity.id
_entity.type
_entity.pdbx_description
1 polymer ?
#
loop_
_entity_poly.entity_id
_entity_poly.type
_entity_poly.pdbx_seq_one_letter_code
_entity_poly.pdbx_strand_id
1 'polypeptide(L)'
;MDFAWKTLEWVQENIRYDYVKASLPPPVITFKGRDVIIQSTERFYQTPEETVRLGRGICGDIAILTTALMLRHNCKSYVALVDFQNEEVDHLVSLVFLDKLYVLDQNLPPMDLGSYYNKWLRAGKRIEHITIYDKGLKLGNLTAEELRVQDQAFTKDDLKRLETLMASEMKKRFSFGALERFREKLVLIVKFEEFADYYSDAFADKIAEFLVKRLLEKVEGDWDAFTLEAKAKFPDLEVTLTLFRI
;
A
#
# COMPACT_ATOMS: atom_id res chain seq x y z
N MET A 1 -6.90 7.15 9.61
CA MET A 1 -5.67 6.34 9.50
C MET A 1 -5.98 4.86 9.66
N ASP A 2 -6.43 4.39 10.83
CA ASP A 2 -6.69 2.96 11.10
C ASP A 2 -7.64 2.27 10.09
N PHE A 3 -8.74 2.93 9.72
CA PHE A 3 -9.68 2.36 8.75
C PHE A 3 -9.09 2.23 7.33
N ALA A 4 -8.25 3.17 6.89
CA ALA A 4 -7.59 3.11 5.58
C ALA A 4 -6.61 1.94 5.52
N TRP A 5 -5.83 1.73 6.58
CA TRP A 5 -4.95 0.59 6.72
C TRP A 5 -5.70 -0.73 6.66
N LYS A 6 -6.73 -0.90 7.51
CA LYS A 6 -7.53 -2.13 7.57
C LYS A 6 -8.26 -2.42 6.26
N THR A 7 -8.74 -1.39 5.57
CA THR A 7 -9.36 -1.54 4.26
C THR A 7 -8.37 -2.09 3.25
N LEU A 8 -7.17 -1.51 3.18
CA LEU A 8 -6.14 -1.94 2.25
C LEU A 8 -5.59 -3.33 2.59
N GLU A 9 -5.40 -3.64 3.88
CA GLU A 9 -5.05 -4.98 4.36
C GLU A 9 -6.10 -6.01 3.92
N TRP A 10 -7.38 -5.74 4.17
CA TRP A 10 -8.47 -6.63 3.78
C TRP A 10 -8.53 -6.82 2.26
N VAL A 11 -8.38 -5.74 1.47
CA VAL A 11 -8.35 -5.82 0.00
C VAL A 11 -7.17 -6.69 -0.47
N GLN A 12 -5.97 -6.47 0.08
CA GLN A 12 -4.78 -7.25 -0.26
C GLN A 12 -4.95 -8.74 0.04
N GLU A 13 -5.58 -9.08 1.16
CA GLU A 13 -5.78 -10.47 1.60
C GLU A 13 -6.92 -11.19 0.84
N ASN A 14 -7.94 -10.46 0.41
CA ASN A 14 -9.19 -11.06 -0.08
C ASN A 14 -9.44 -10.88 -1.60
N ILE A 15 -8.80 -9.90 -2.24
CA ILE A 15 -9.04 -9.55 -3.65
C ILE A 15 -7.78 -9.74 -4.48
N ARG A 16 -7.80 -10.76 -5.34
CA ARG A 16 -6.68 -11.06 -6.26
C ARG A 16 -6.73 -10.15 -7.50
N TYR A 17 -5.56 -9.84 -8.05
CA TYR A 17 -5.50 -9.16 -9.34
C TYR A 17 -5.91 -10.11 -10.48
N ASP A 18 -6.86 -9.70 -11.32
CA ASP A 18 -7.32 -10.48 -12.47
C ASP A 18 -6.50 -10.14 -13.73
N TYR A 19 -5.33 -10.80 -13.86
CA TYR A 19 -4.44 -10.62 -15.00
C TYR A 19 -5.07 -11.00 -16.34
N VAL A 20 -6.01 -11.95 -16.35
CA VAL A 20 -6.71 -12.38 -17.57
C VAL A 20 -7.65 -11.28 -18.02
N LYS A 21 -8.45 -10.71 -17.11
CA LYS A 21 -9.30 -9.56 -17.43
C LYS A 21 -8.48 -8.34 -17.84
N ALA A 22 -7.33 -8.10 -17.20
CA ALA A 22 -6.45 -6.97 -17.50
C ALA A 22 -5.84 -7.02 -18.91
N SER A 23 -5.62 -8.21 -19.47
CA SER A 23 -5.04 -8.40 -20.80
C SER A 23 -6.04 -8.25 -21.94
N LEU A 24 -7.34 -8.19 -21.64
CA LEU A 24 -8.39 -7.96 -22.64
C LEU A 24 -8.39 -6.51 -23.12
N PRO A 25 -8.83 -6.22 -24.35
CA PRO A 25 -8.98 -4.84 -24.81
C PRO A 25 -9.98 -4.06 -23.95
N PRO A 26 -9.79 -2.75 -23.73
CA PRO A 26 -10.77 -1.94 -23.03
C PRO A 26 -12.12 -1.95 -23.77
N PRO A 27 -13.23 -1.76 -23.05
CA PRO A 27 -14.54 -1.70 -23.68
C PRO A 27 -14.64 -0.55 -24.67
N VAL A 28 -15.20 -0.83 -25.85
CA VAL A 28 -15.40 0.18 -26.90
C VAL A 28 -16.86 0.60 -26.89
N ILE A 29 -17.10 1.89 -26.59
CA ILE A 29 -18.43 2.48 -26.60
C ILE A 29 -18.59 3.27 -27.91
N THR A 30 -19.50 2.80 -28.77
CA THR A 30 -19.82 3.46 -30.04
C THR A 30 -21.24 4.02 -29.99
N PHE A 31 -21.38 5.31 -30.30
CA PHE A 31 -22.67 5.96 -30.46
C PHE A 31 -23.13 5.88 -31.92
N LYS A 32 -24.28 5.27 -32.18
CA LYS A 32 -24.95 5.28 -33.49
C LYS A 32 -26.29 6.02 -33.38
N GLY A 33 -26.26 7.33 -33.57
CA GLY A 33 -27.45 8.16 -33.34
C GLY A 33 -27.83 8.17 -31.87
N ARG A 34 -28.97 7.57 -31.52
CA ARG A 34 -29.42 7.39 -30.11
C ARG A 34 -28.99 6.04 -29.52
N ASP A 35 -28.48 5.13 -30.34
CA ASP A 35 -28.09 3.80 -29.89
C ASP A 35 -26.66 3.83 -29.33
N VAL A 36 -26.46 3.12 -28.22
CA VAL A 36 -25.14 2.90 -27.61
C VAL A 36 -24.77 1.43 -27.82
N ILE A 37 -23.76 1.19 -28.64
CA ILE A 37 -23.20 -0.15 -28.87
C ILE A 37 -21.95 -0.27 -28.00
N ILE A 38 -21.90 -1.29 -27.15
CA ILE A 38 -20.72 -1.56 -26.34
C ILE A 38 -20.12 -2.91 -26.74
N GLN A 39 -18.83 -2.90 -27.09
CA GLN A 39 -18.05 -4.07 -27.43
C GLN A 39 -17.01 -4.34 -26.35
N SER A 40 -16.48 -5.58 -26.30
CA SER A 40 -15.46 -5.98 -25.33
C SER A 40 -15.91 -5.82 -23.87
N THR A 41 -17.14 -6.26 -23.58
CA THR A 41 -17.78 -6.12 -22.25
C THR A 41 -17.09 -6.90 -21.14
N GLU A 42 -16.23 -7.86 -21.50
CA GLU A 42 -15.47 -8.71 -20.58
C GLU A 42 -14.51 -7.91 -19.67
N ARG A 43 -14.09 -6.71 -20.12
CA ARG A 43 -13.26 -5.78 -19.33
C ARG A 43 -14.06 -4.66 -18.64
N PHE A 44 -15.39 -4.75 -18.58
CA PHE A 44 -16.19 -3.80 -17.82
C PHE A 44 -15.79 -3.73 -16.36
N TYR A 45 -15.87 -2.54 -15.78
CA TYR A 45 -15.68 -2.38 -14.35
C TYR A 45 -16.76 -3.12 -13.58
N GLN A 46 -16.33 -3.82 -12.55
CA GLN A 46 -17.18 -4.50 -11.58
C GLN A 46 -17.72 -3.49 -10.57
N THR A 47 -18.95 -3.70 -10.12
CA THR A 47 -19.47 -3.07 -8.92
C THR A 47 -18.72 -3.57 -7.68
N PRO A 48 -18.71 -2.81 -6.56
CA PRO A 48 -18.10 -3.28 -5.32
C PRO A 48 -18.59 -4.67 -4.87
N GLU A 49 -19.89 -4.94 -4.99
CA GLU A 49 -20.47 -6.24 -4.65
C GLU A 49 -19.94 -7.37 -5.55
N GLU A 50 -19.83 -7.12 -6.85
CA GLU A 50 -19.26 -8.10 -7.79
C GLU A 50 -17.80 -8.39 -7.51
N THR A 51 -16.98 -7.37 -7.25
CA THR A 51 -15.56 -7.53 -6.91
C THR A 51 -15.40 -8.39 -5.66
N VAL A 52 -16.20 -8.13 -4.61
CA VAL A 52 -16.19 -8.93 -3.37
C VAL A 52 -16.63 -10.36 -3.64
N ARG A 53 -17.73 -10.58 -4.38
CA ARG A 53 -18.26 -11.91 -4.69
C ARG A 53 -17.29 -12.75 -5.52
N LEU A 54 -16.59 -12.13 -6.47
CA LEU A 54 -15.61 -12.80 -7.33
C LEU A 54 -14.26 -13.01 -6.63
N GLY A 55 -13.95 -12.22 -5.60
CA GLY A 55 -12.65 -12.25 -4.91
C GLY A 55 -11.48 -11.83 -5.80
N ARG A 56 -11.76 -11.15 -6.92
CA ARG A 56 -10.74 -10.68 -7.88
C ARG A 56 -11.25 -9.54 -8.75
N GLY A 57 -10.33 -8.71 -9.23
CA GLY A 57 -10.61 -7.60 -10.14
C GLY A 57 -9.33 -6.99 -10.73
N ILE A 58 -9.47 -6.06 -11.66
CA ILE A 58 -8.37 -5.23 -12.19
C ILE A 58 -8.22 -3.94 -11.36
N CYS A 59 -7.22 -3.10 -11.66
CA CYS A 59 -6.94 -1.85 -10.94
C CYS A 59 -8.19 -0.98 -10.70
N GLY A 60 -9.02 -0.78 -11.73
CA GLY A 60 -10.27 -0.02 -11.61
C GLY A 60 -11.32 -0.67 -10.70
N ASP A 61 -11.51 -1.98 -10.78
CA ASP A 61 -12.46 -2.70 -9.91
C ASP A 61 -12.06 -2.57 -8.44
N ILE A 62 -10.76 -2.70 -8.18
CA ILE A 62 -10.18 -2.64 -6.83
C ILE A 62 -10.22 -1.20 -6.31
N ALA A 63 -9.91 -0.21 -7.14
CA ALA A 63 -10.01 1.20 -6.78
C ALA A 63 -11.46 1.59 -6.43
N ILE A 64 -12.43 1.18 -7.25
CA ILE A 64 -13.86 1.42 -7.02
C ILE A 64 -14.34 0.76 -5.71
N LEU A 65 -14.00 -0.50 -5.49
CA LEU A 65 -14.31 -1.21 -4.23
C LEU A 65 -13.70 -0.48 -3.03
N THR A 66 -12.40 -0.14 -3.11
CA THR A 66 -11.68 0.52 -2.03
C THR A 66 -12.31 1.88 -1.71
N THR A 67 -12.59 2.71 -2.73
CA THR A 67 -13.27 3.99 -2.55
C THR A 67 -14.66 3.82 -1.94
N ALA A 68 -15.45 2.82 -2.38
CA ALA A 68 -16.78 2.56 -1.84
C ALA A 68 -16.75 2.15 -0.36
N LEU A 69 -15.78 1.33 0.05
CA LEU A 69 -15.56 0.96 1.47
C LEU A 69 -15.23 2.20 2.30
N MET A 70 -14.34 3.07 1.81
CA MET A 70 -13.99 4.32 2.49
C MET A 70 -15.19 5.25 2.64
N LEU A 71 -15.97 5.45 1.58
CA LEU A 71 -17.18 6.29 1.59
C LEU A 71 -18.23 5.75 2.56
N ARG A 72 -18.43 4.43 2.62
CA ARG A 72 -19.36 3.79 3.56
C ARG A 72 -19.00 4.08 5.02
N HIS A 73 -17.73 4.32 5.31
CA HIS A 73 -17.23 4.68 6.63
C HIS A 73 -17.02 6.20 6.79
N ASN A 74 -17.70 7.02 5.98
CA ASN A 74 -17.65 8.48 6.02
C ASN A 74 -16.24 9.07 5.84
N CYS A 75 -15.33 8.33 5.21
CA CYS A 75 -14.02 8.86 4.86
C CYS A 75 -14.13 9.68 3.56
N LYS A 76 -13.37 10.78 3.50
CA LYS A 76 -13.29 11.60 2.28
C LYS A 76 -12.36 10.90 1.29
N SER A 77 -12.94 10.31 0.25
CA SER A 77 -12.22 9.46 -0.71
C SER A 77 -12.57 9.78 -2.15
N TYR A 78 -11.62 9.49 -3.03
CA TYR A 78 -11.67 9.82 -4.45
C TYR A 78 -11.12 8.66 -5.28
N VAL A 79 -11.41 8.66 -6.57
CA VAL A 79 -10.72 7.80 -7.53
C VAL A 79 -9.71 8.65 -8.29
N ALA A 80 -8.52 8.11 -8.51
CA ALA A 80 -7.46 8.76 -9.28
C ALA A 80 -7.12 7.91 -10.50
N LEU A 81 -7.11 8.55 -11.65
CA LEU A 81 -6.53 8.03 -12.89
C LEU A 81 -5.06 8.50 -12.94
N VAL A 82 -4.14 7.55 -13.09
CA VAL A 82 -2.70 7.79 -13.17
C VAL A 82 -2.28 7.61 -14.62
N ASP A 83 -1.90 8.71 -15.25
CA ASP A 83 -1.43 8.77 -16.63
C ASP A 83 0.10 8.71 -16.64
N PHE A 84 0.68 7.77 -17.40
CA PHE A 84 2.14 7.61 -17.51
C PHE A 84 2.65 8.16 -18.84
N GLN A 85 3.85 8.74 -18.81
CA GLN A 85 4.52 9.19 -20.02
C GLN A 85 4.83 8.02 -20.94
N ASN A 86 4.41 8.13 -22.21
CA ASN A 86 4.65 7.14 -23.27
C ASN A 86 4.01 5.75 -23.01
N GLU A 87 2.97 5.67 -22.18
CA GLU A 87 2.16 4.45 -22.06
C GLU A 87 0.70 4.72 -22.44
N GLU A 88 0.09 3.79 -23.16
CA GLU A 88 -1.35 3.84 -23.48
C GLU A 88 -2.24 3.24 -22.38
N VAL A 89 -1.63 2.61 -21.36
CA VAL A 89 -2.35 1.91 -20.30
C VAL A 89 -2.33 2.75 -19.03
N ASP A 90 -3.50 3.29 -18.69
CA ASP A 90 -3.69 4.03 -17.46
C ASP A 90 -3.82 3.09 -16.25
N HIS A 91 -3.50 3.60 -15.07
CA HIS A 91 -3.70 2.89 -13.80
C HIS A 91 -4.71 3.63 -12.93
N LEU A 92 -5.66 2.90 -12.34
CA LEU A 92 -6.66 3.49 -11.44
C LEU A 92 -6.36 3.10 -10.00
N VAL A 93 -6.40 4.09 -9.11
CA VAL A 93 -6.19 3.91 -7.67
C VAL A 93 -7.25 4.65 -6.86
N SER A 94 -7.44 4.21 -5.62
CA SER A 94 -8.26 4.94 -4.66
C SER A 94 -7.39 5.94 -3.90
N LEU A 95 -7.93 7.13 -3.63
CA LEU A 95 -7.32 8.11 -2.74
C LEU A 95 -8.17 8.27 -1.48
N VAL A 96 -7.53 8.56 -0.36
CA VAL A 96 -8.19 9.01 0.87
C VAL A 96 -7.54 10.29 1.37
N PHE A 97 -8.36 11.28 1.72
CA PHE A 97 -7.91 12.45 2.44
C PHE A 97 -8.01 12.19 3.94
N LEU A 98 -6.86 12.25 4.61
CA LEU A 98 -6.74 12.24 6.06
C LEU A 98 -6.32 13.64 6.51
N ASP A 99 -5.04 13.83 6.76
CA ASP A 99 -4.35 15.14 6.87
C ASP A 99 -3.86 15.63 5.51
N LYS A 100 -3.42 14.70 4.65
CA LYS A 100 -3.12 14.89 3.22
C LYS A 100 -3.74 13.76 2.40
N LEU A 101 -3.54 13.78 1.09
CA LEU A 101 -3.96 12.68 0.21
C LEU A 101 -3.00 11.50 0.33
N TYR A 102 -3.56 10.32 0.54
CA TYR A 102 -2.85 9.04 0.49
C TYR A 102 -3.45 8.16 -0.59
N VAL A 103 -2.57 7.45 -1.30
CA VAL A 103 -2.87 6.47 -2.32
C VAL A 103 -3.07 5.09 -1.69
N LEU A 104 -4.19 4.47 -2.01
CA LEU A 104 -4.54 3.10 -1.64
C LEU A 104 -4.50 2.25 -2.93
N ASP A 105 -3.34 1.65 -3.19
CA ASP A 105 -3.01 0.93 -4.44
C ASP A 105 -2.85 -0.58 -4.20
N GLN A 106 -3.96 -1.24 -3.84
CA GLN A 106 -4.14 -2.67 -3.58
C GLN A 106 -3.29 -3.30 -2.44
N ASN A 107 -2.05 -2.86 -2.24
CA ASN A 107 -1.11 -3.42 -1.28
C ASN A 107 -0.71 -2.38 -0.23
N LEU A 108 -0.47 -2.86 0.99
CA LEU A 108 0.12 -2.07 2.05
C LEU A 108 1.57 -1.65 1.73
N PRO A 109 2.02 -0.50 2.27
CA PRO A 109 1.23 0.47 3.03
C PRO A 109 0.51 1.50 2.13
N PRO A 110 -0.48 2.26 2.66
CA PRO A 110 -0.88 3.51 2.05
C PRO A 110 0.32 4.44 1.85
N MET A 111 0.43 5.08 0.69
CA MET A 111 1.55 5.96 0.34
C MET A 111 1.07 7.40 0.18
N ASP A 112 1.90 8.39 0.50
CA ASP A 112 1.60 9.74 0.01
C ASP A 112 1.88 9.87 -1.49
N LEU A 113 1.43 10.97 -2.09
CA LEU A 113 1.51 11.19 -3.52
C LEU A 113 2.96 11.25 -4.05
N GLY A 114 3.91 11.71 -3.23
CA GLY A 114 5.32 11.81 -3.61
C GLY A 114 6.02 10.45 -3.55
N SER A 115 5.84 9.70 -2.46
CA SER A 115 6.34 8.33 -2.36
C SER A 115 5.74 7.43 -3.44
N TYR A 116 4.45 7.63 -3.75
CA TYR A 116 3.78 6.93 -4.84
C TYR A 116 4.37 7.28 -6.23
N TYR A 117 4.73 8.55 -6.45
CA TYR A 117 5.45 8.94 -7.65
C TYR A 117 6.83 8.27 -7.74
N ASN A 118 7.60 8.25 -6.65
CA ASN A 118 8.92 7.65 -6.59
C ASN A 118 8.89 6.13 -6.80
N LYS A 119 7.88 5.42 -6.26
CA LYS A 119 7.58 4.01 -6.53
C LYS A 119 7.58 3.73 -8.04
N TRP A 120 6.74 4.44 -8.78
CA TRP A 120 6.60 4.23 -10.21
C TRP A 120 7.87 4.61 -10.98
N LEU A 121 8.52 5.70 -10.58
CA LEU A 121 9.77 6.12 -11.20
C LEU A 121 10.85 5.05 -11.08
N ARG A 122 10.98 4.39 -9.92
CA ARG A 122 11.89 3.25 -9.73
C ARG A 122 11.50 2.03 -10.55
N ALA A 123 10.20 1.79 -10.74
CA ALA A 123 9.69 0.77 -11.64
C ALA A 123 9.87 1.10 -13.14
N GLY A 124 10.53 2.22 -13.47
CA GLY A 124 10.79 2.65 -14.84
C GLY A 124 9.64 3.41 -15.49
N LYS A 125 8.57 3.74 -14.74
CA LYS A 125 7.39 4.46 -15.24
C LYS A 125 7.32 5.86 -14.66
N ARG A 126 7.26 6.87 -15.53
CA ARG A 126 7.11 8.26 -15.10
C ARG A 126 5.65 8.68 -15.18
N ILE A 127 5.05 9.03 -14.04
CA ILE A 127 3.73 9.64 -14.01
C ILE A 127 3.82 11.02 -14.69
N GLU A 128 2.93 11.27 -15.66
CA GLU A 128 2.76 12.57 -16.30
C GLU A 128 1.87 13.46 -15.44
N HIS A 129 0.68 12.98 -15.11
CA HIS A 129 -0.25 13.61 -14.20
C HIS A 129 -1.19 12.58 -13.57
N ILE A 130 -1.90 13.00 -12.52
CA ILE A 130 -2.99 12.25 -11.91
C ILE A 130 -4.27 13.06 -12.04
N THR A 131 -5.31 12.48 -12.66
CA THR A 131 -6.64 13.08 -12.70
C THR A 131 -7.50 12.56 -11.54
N ILE A 132 -8.04 13.47 -10.71
CA ILE A 132 -8.85 13.13 -9.54
C ILE A 132 -10.34 13.25 -9.84
N TYR A 133 -11.12 12.25 -9.41
CA TYR A 133 -12.57 12.19 -9.54
C TYR A 133 -13.26 12.01 -8.18
N ASP A 134 -14.31 12.79 -7.92
CA ASP A 134 -15.25 12.60 -6.80
C ASP A 134 -16.61 12.17 -7.35
N LYS A 135 -17.04 10.95 -7.06
CA LYS A 135 -18.34 10.40 -7.49
C LYS A 135 -18.60 10.59 -9.00
N GLY A 136 -17.57 10.39 -9.81
CA GLY A 136 -17.61 10.54 -11.27
C GLY A 136 -17.41 11.96 -11.79
N LEU A 137 -17.32 12.97 -10.92
CA LEU A 137 -17.01 14.35 -11.30
C LEU A 137 -15.50 14.58 -11.28
N LYS A 138 -14.94 15.00 -12.41
CA LYS A 138 -13.53 15.41 -12.51
C LYS A 138 -13.30 16.66 -11.66
N LEU A 139 -12.43 16.55 -10.66
CA LEU A 139 -12.05 17.67 -9.79
C LEU A 139 -10.87 18.46 -10.34
N GLY A 140 -9.91 17.79 -10.97
CA GLY A 140 -8.70 18.44 -11.48
C GLY A 140 -7.58 17.43 -11.73
N ASN A 141 -6.44 17.97 -12.15
CA ASN A 141 -5.22 17.21 -12.42
C ASN A 141 -4.13 17.67 -11.44
N LEU A 142 -3.30 16.72 -10.99
CA LEU A 142 -2.04 16.98 -10.29
C LEU A 142 -0.88 16.63 -11.23
N THR A 143 0.01 17.58 -11.48
CA THR A 143 1.20 17.39 -12.31
C THR A 143 2.28 16.61 -11.57
N ALA A 144 3.23 16.02 -12.32
CA ALA A 144 4.40 15.36 -11.75
C ALA A 144 5.16 16.22 -10.70
N GLU A 145 5.28 17.53 -10.91
CA GLU A 145 5.95 18.42 -9.97
C GLU A 145 5.17 18.57 -8.66
N GLU A 146 3.84 18.72 -8.74
CA GLU A 146 2.96 18.80 -7.57
C GLU A 146 2.91 17.50 -6.76
N LEU A 147 3.14 16.35 -7.40
CA LEU A 147 3.27 15.07 -6.71
C LEU A 147 4.59 14.99 -5.94
N ARG A 148 5.72 15.35 -6.58
CA ARG A 148 7.06 15.25 -5.99
C ARG A 148 7.23 16.06 -4.72
N VAL A 149 6.66 17.26 -4.65
CA VAL A 149 6.78 18.12 -3.46
C VAL A 149 6.00 17.60 -2.24
N GLN A 150 5.19 16.54 -2.41
CA GLN A 150 4.44 15.91 -1.32
C GLN A 150 5.16 14.71 -0.69
N ASP A 151 6.35 14.37 -1.22
CA ASP A 151 7.17 13.26 -0.77
C ASP A 151 7.70 13.51 0.64
N GLN A 152 7.35 12.61 1.56
CA GLN A 152 7.94 12.61 2.89
C GLN A 152 9.29 11.88 2.86
N ALA A 153 10.38 12.64 2.89
CA ALA A 153 11.71 12.06 2.99
C ALA A 153 11.89 11.28 4.30
N PHE A 154 12.31 10.01 4.20
CA PHE A 154 12.60 9.17 5.37
C PHE A 154 13.91 9.55 6.05
N THR A 155 13.82 9.95 7.32
CA THR A 155 14.95 10.46 8.09
C THR A 155 15.52 9.45 9.09
N LYS A 156 16.64 9.79 9.72
CA LYS A 156 17.20 9.00 10.82
C LYS A 156 16.29 8.99 12.05
N ASP A 157 15.54 10.06 12.28
CA ASP A 157 14.60 10.15 13.40
C ASP A 157 13.40 9.25 13.15
N ASP A 158 12.93 9.16 11.90
CA ASP A 158 11.87 8.22 11.48
C ASP A 158 12.31 6.77 11.67
N LEU A 159 13.55 6.44 11.28
CA LEU A 159 14.12 5.12 11.51
C LEU A 159 14.15 4.76 13.00
N LYS A 160 14.62 5.69 13.85
CA LYS A 160 14.69 5.48 15.30
C LYS A 160 13.30 5.36 15.93
N ARG A 161 12.34 6.16 15.46
CA ARG A 161 10.93 6.08 15.86
C ARG A 161 10.35 4.72 15.49
N LEU A 162 10.55 4.28 14.25
CA LEU A 162 10.07 2.99 13.76
C LEU A 162 10.68 1.82 14.56
N GLU A 163 11.99 1.84 14.83
CA GLU A 163 12.66 0.85 15.68
C GLU A 163 12.03 0.80 17.09
N THR A 164 11.74 1.96 17.68
CA THR A 164 11.09 2.06 18.99
C THR A 164 9.69 1.46 18.98
N LEU A 165 8.90 1.75 17.94
CA LEU A 165 7.55 1.22 17.78
C LEU A 165 7.56 -0.29 17.57
N MET A 166 8.45 -0.80 16.73
CA MET A 166 8.64 -2.24 16.52
C MET A 166 9.06 -2.95 17.81
N ALA A 167 9.99 -2.38 18.58
CA ALA A 167 10.38 -2.91 19.88
C ALA A 167 9.21 -2.90 20.88
N SER A 168 8.37 -1.86 20.87
CA SER A 168 7.15 -1.81 21.69
C SER A 168 6.18 -2.94 21.34
N GLU A 169 5.98 -3.20 20.05
CA GLU A 169 5.11 -4.29 19.59
C GLU A 169 5.67 -5.66 20.01
N MET A 170 6.98 -5.88 19.85
CA MET A 170 7.64 -7.12 20.25
C MET A 170 7.58 -7.38 21.77
N LYS A 171 7.64 -6.32 22.59
CA LYS A 171 7.51 -6.41 24.06
C LYS A 171 6.17 -6.98 24.52
N LYS A 172 5.15 -7.01 23.67
CA LYS A 172 3.87 -7.67 23.97
C LYS A 172 4.00 -9.20 24.08
N ARG A 173 5.07 -9.78 23.53
CA ARG A 173 5.30 -11.23 23.47
C ARG A 173 6.59 -11.67 24.17
N PHE A 174 7.62 -10.82 24.18
CA PHE A 174 8.96 -11.18 24.63
C PHE A 174 9.53 -10.15 25.61
N SER A 175 10.45 -10.58 26.47
CA SER A 175 11.24 -9.66 27.30
C SER A 175 12.27 -8.92 26.45
N PHE A 176 12.42 -7.61 26.63
CA PHE A 176 13.44 -6.85 25.89
C PHE A 176 14.82 -6.98 26.54
N GLY A 177 15.83 -7.28 25.73
CA GLY A 177 17.23 -7.31 26.14
C GLY A 177 17.94 -8.60 25.72
N ALA A 178 19.27 -8.52 25.67
CA ALA A 178 20.11 -9.71 25.51
C ALA A 178 20.16 -10.48 26.83
N LEU A 179 20.05 -11.81 26.75
CA LEU A 179 20.27 -12.67 27.91
C LEU A 179 21.77 -13.02 28.01
N GLU A 180 22.36 -12.85 29.19
CA GLU A 180 23.75 -13.29 29.45
C GLU A 180 23.88 -14.81 29.46
N ARG A 181 22.80 -15.51 29.84
CA ARG A 181 22.71 -16.97 29.84
C ARG A 181 21.47 -17.38 29.06
N PHE A 182 21.69 -18.09 27.96
CA PHE A 182 20.65 -18.64 27.10
C PHE A 182 21.10 -20.03 26.65
N ARG A 183 20.11 -20.90 26.37
CA ARG A 183 20.32 -22.21 25.76
C ARG A 183 20.37 -22.11 24.24
N GLU A 184 19.50 -21.28 23.67
CA GLU A 184 19.39 -21.11 22.21
C GLU A 184 19.30 -19.64 21.82
N LYS A 185 19.83 -19.33 20.63
CA LYS A 185 19.79 -18.01 20.02
C LYS A 185 19.44 -18.14 18.55
N LEU A 186 18.45 -17.36 18.11
CA LEU A 186 18.10 -17.19 16.70
C LEU A 186 18.41 -15.76 16.26
N VAL A 187 19.01 -15.61 15.08
CA VAL A 187 19.21 -14.31 14.44
C VAL A 187 18.51 -14.35 13.09
N LEU A 188 17.55 -13.46 12.93
CA LEU A 188 16.78 -13.27 11.70
C LEU A 188 17.11 -11.90 11.12
N ILE A 189 17.56 -11.87 9.86
CA ILE A 189 17.76 -10.63 9.12
C ILE A 189 16.73 -10.61 7.99
N VAL A 190 15.83 -9.64 8.01
CA VAL A 190 14.78 -9.50 7.00
C VAL A 190 14.91 -8.17 6.30
N LYS A 191 14.94 -8.25 4.96
CA LYS A 191 14.86 -7.10 4.09
C LYS A 191 13.39 -6.85 3.72
N PHE A 192 12.92 -5.64 3.99
CA PHE A 192 11.64 -5.12 3.54
C PHE A 192 11.89 -4.17 2.38
N GLU A 193 11.62 -4.65 1.17
CA GLU A 193 11.89 -3.90 -0.05
C GLU A 193 11.06 -2.62 -0.09
N GLU A 194 11.72 -1.50 -0.39
CA GLU A 194 11.12 -0.17 -0.59
C GLU A 194 10.41 0.45 0.63
N PHE A 195 10.38 -0.24 1.78
CA PHE A 195 9.68 0.23 2.98
C PHE A 195 10.26 1.49 3.62
N ALA A 196 11.51 1.84 3.34
CA ALA A 196 12.04 3.14 3.77
C ALA A 196 11.45 4.28 2.94
N ASP A 197 11.15 4.05 1.66
CA ASP A 197 10.52 5.06 0.80
C ASP A 197 8.99 5.11 0.97
N TYR A 198 8.37 3.99 1.34
CA TYR A 198 6.92 3.93 1.59
C TYR A 198 6.51 4.38 2.99
N TYR A 199 7.47 4.81 3.80
CA TYR A 199 7.20 5.27 5.14
C TYR A 199 6.37 6.56 5.12
N SER A 200 5.40 6.63 6.02
CA SER A 200 4.70 7.86 6.35
C SER A 200 4.47 7.94 7.84
N ASP A 201 4.68 9.13 8.43
CA ASP A 201 4.44 9.35 9.85
C ASP A 201 3.00 9.07 10.28
N ALA A 202 2.04 9.29 9.38
CA ALA A 202 0.62 9.04 9.64
C ALA A 202 0.31 7.54 9.82
N PHE A 203 1.20 6.66 9.34
CA PHE A 203 1.05 5.21 9.41
C PHE A 203 2.18 4.52 10.17
N ALA A 204 3.08 5.27 10.83
CA ALA A 204 4.27 4.72 11.50
C ALA A 204 3.95 3.55 12.45
N ASP A 205 2.92 3.70 13.29
CA ASP A 205 2.51 2.64 14.24
C ASP A 205 2.02 1.38 13.50
N LYS A 206 1.25 1.56 12.42
CA LYS A 206 0.70 0.46 11.62
C LYS A 206 1.77 -0.24 10.78
N ILE A 207 2.73 0.53 10.26
CA ILE A 207 3.92 0.00 9.59
C ILE A 207 4.72 -0.84 10.59
N ALA A 208 4.96 -0.34 11.81
CA ALA A 208 5.68 -1.10 12.84
C ALA A 208 4.97 -2.43 13.19
N GLU A 209 3.65 -2.38 13.44
CA GLU A 209 2.82 -3.58 13.68
C GLU A 209 2.94 -4.60 12.54
N PHE A 210 2.85 -4.12 11.30
CA PHE A 210 2.96 -4.96 10.11
C PHE A 210 4.35 -5.59 9.95
N LEU A 211 5.41 -4.80 10.08
CA LEU A 211 6.78 -5.31 10.00
C LEU A 211 7.04 -6.38 11.06
N VAL A 212 6.56 -6.17 12.29
CA VAL A 212 6.66 -7.17 13.37
C VAL A 212 5.85 -8.42 13.06
N LYS A 213 4.60 -8.30 12.59
CA LYS A 213 3.79 -9.45 12.13
C LYS A 213 4.57 -10.29 11.10
N ARG A 214 5.20 -9.65 10.11
CA ARG A 214 5.99 -10.30 9.05
C ARG A 214 7.30 -10.93 9.55
N LEU A 215 7.94 -10.34 10.56
CA LEU A 215 9.10 -10.97 11.22
C LEU A 215 8.67 -12.25 11.92
N LEU A 216 7.55 -12.20 12.67
CA LEU A 216 7.07 -13.32 13.47
C LEU A 216 6.51 -14.47 12.65
N GLU A 217 6.01 -14.22 11.44
CA GLU A 217 5.66 -15.27 10.46
C GLU A 217 6.86 -16.19 10.12
N LYS A 218 8.10 -15.74 10.37
CA LYS A 218 9.33 -16.50 10.10
C LYS A 218 9.94 -17.13 11.35
N VAL A 219 9.32 -16.96 12.51
CA VAL A 219 9.83 -17.44 13.80
C VAL A 219 9.04 -18.65 14.23
N GLU A 220 9.74 -19.76 14.48
CA GLU A 220 9.15 -20.99 15.00
C GLU A 220 9.57 -21.22 16.47
N GLY A 221 8.67 -21.82 17.24
CA GLY A 221 8.88 -22.17 18.66
C GLY A 221 8.75 -20.99 19.63
N ASP A 222 8.90 -21.30 20.91
CA ASP A 222 8.76 -20.34 22.01
C ASP A 222 10.09 -19.65 22.30
N TRP A 223 10.08 -18.34 22.52
CA TRP A 223 11.27 -17.54 22.82
C TRP A 223 10.98 -16.65 24.02
N ASP A 224 12.01 -16.34 24.81
CA ASP A 224 11.84 -15.63 26.09
C ASP A 224 12.16 -14.14 25.95
N ALA A 225 13.23 -13.81 25.21
CA ALA A 225 13.74 -12.46 25.09
C ALA A 225 14.15 -12.10 23.66
N PHE A 226 14.27 -10.80 23.39
CA PHE A 226 14.66 -10.30 22.09
C PHE A 226 15.54 -9.04 22.14
N THR A 227 16.34 -8.85 21.09
CA THR A 227 16.85 -7.54 20.67
C THR A 227 16.48 -7.27 19.21
N LEU A 228 16.34 -6.00 18.84
CA LEU A 228 15.93 -5.57 17.51
C LEU A 228 16.75 -4.36 17.08
N GLU A 229 17.22 -4.37 15.83
CA GLU A 229 17.94 -3.27 15.20
C GLU A 229 17.38 -3.06 13.79
N ALA A 230 17.08 -1.81 13.42
CA ALA A 230 16.64 -1.44 12.07
C ALA A 230 17.69 -0.58 11.35
N LYS A 231 17.90 -0.84 10.06
CA LYS A 231 18.82 -0.10 9.18
C LYS A 231 18.11 0.31 7.91
N ALA A 232 18.19 1.61 7.59
CA ALA A 232 17.76 2.11 6.29
C ALA A 232 18.87 1.90 5.25
N LYS A 233 18.61 1.08 4.23
CA LYS A 233 19.43 0.94 3.02
C LYS A 233 18.57 1.39 1.84
N PHE A 234 18.35 2.70 1.74
CA PHE A 234 17.35 3.29 0.85
C PHE A 234 17.36 2.68 -0.56
N PRO A 235 16.20 2.28 -1.12
CA PRO A 235 14.85 2.49 -0.58
C PRO A 235 14.39 1.43 0.44
N ASP A 236 15.26 0.49 0.80
CA ASP A 236 14.92 -0.68 1.60
C ASP A 236 15.11 -0.45 3.10
N LEU A 237 14.35 -1.22 3.89
CA LEU A 237 14.52 -1.32 5.33
C LEU A 237 15.02 -2.73 5.68
N GLU A 238 16.14 -2.83 6.37
CA GLU A 238 16.68 -4.10 6.89
C GLU A 238 16.46 -4.15 8.40
N VAL A 239 15.85 -5.23 8.89
CA VAL A 239 15.60 -5.42 10.32
C VAL A 239 16.29 -6.69 10.78
N THR A 240 17.13 -6.55 11.81
CA THR A 240 17.77 -7.67 12.50
C THR A 240 17.04 -7.93 13.80
N LEU A 241 16.37 -9.08 13.89
CA LEU A 241 15.74 -9.60 15.09
C LEU A 241 16.63 -10.69 15.68
N THR A 242 17.01 -10.56 16.95
CA THR A 242 17.65 -11.63 17.71
C THR A 242 16.69 -12.11 18.79
N LEU A 243 16.51 -13.42 18.90
CA LEU A 243 15.69 -14.08 19.91
C LEU A 243 16.55 -14.99 20.78
N PHE A 244 16.18 -15.10 22.06
CA PHE A 244 16.88 -15.89 23.07
C PHE A 244 15.91 -16.81 23.81
N ARG A 245 16.35 -18.04 24.10
CA ARG A 245 15.61 -19.05 24.87
C ARG A 245 16.46 -19.59 26.02
N ILE A 246 15.87 -19.81 27.19
CA ILE A 246 16.52 -20.34 28.42
C ILE A 246 16.42 -21.87 28.51
#